data_AF-A0A932MAF6-F1
#
_entry.id   AF-A0A932MAF6-F1
#
_cell.length_a   1.000
_cell.length_b   1.000
_cell.length_c   1.000
_cell.angle_alpha   90.00
_cell.angle_beta   90.00
_cell.angle_gamma   90.00
#
_symmetry.space_group_name_H-M   'P 1'
#
loop_
_entity.id
_entity.type
_entity.pdbx_description
1 polymer ?
#
loop_
_entity_poly.entity_id
_entity_poly.type
_entity_poly.pdbx_seq_one_letter_code
_entity_poly.pdbx_strand_id
1 'polypeptide(L)'
;LESFQRILQKPLPVQDPMEYIKGMDEKVAAWNEVIRKYQGSPYEYLARVEEERIDRSKVAFVELNRYRMKDGNQLVILGYSQLVTKHSQSKNLYRYLLDFGDFYALLAKEYAIQNDPEGLSFDQEVFDQFAKSALRLYTEVAQVDGILEKIEAQGKIEGLRGLTEKMRRLNR
;
A
#
# COMPACT_ATOMS: atom_id res chain seq x y z
N LEU A 1 1.92 28.51 8.62
CA LEU A 1 1.13 27.63 9.52
C LEU A 1 -0.35 27.66 9.17
N GLU A 2 -0.99 28.82 9.01
CA GLU A 2 -2.40 28.90 8.56
C GLU A 2 -2.69 28.15 7.24
N SER A 3 -1.77 28.21 6.28
CA SER A 3 -1.90 27.47 5.00
C SER A 3 -1.96 25.95 5.20
N PHE A 4 -1.21 25.41 6.17
CA PHE A 4 -1.23 23.98 6.51
C PHE A 4 -2.56 23.60 7.14
N GLN A 5 -3.00 24.38 8.15
CA GLN A 5 -4.26 24.13 8.85
C GLN A 5 -5.47 24.19 7.92
N ARG A 6 -5.49 25.14 6.98
CA ARG A 6 -6.58 25.29 6.01
C ARG A 6 -6.77 24.05 5.14
N ILE A 7 -5.69 23.43 4.66
CA ILE A 7 -5.79 22.24 3.80
C ILE A 7 -6.14 21.01 4.64
N LEU A 8 -5.56 20.86 5.84
CA LEU A 8 -5.87 19.77 6.76
C LEU A 8 -7.36 19.76 7.15
N GLN A 9 -7.89 20.92 7.52
CA GLN A 9 -9.26 21.10 7.98
C GLN A 9 -10.31 21.08 6.86
N LYS A 10 -9.92 21.07 5.57
CA LYS A 10 -10.89 20.98 4.47
C LYS A 10 -11.71 19.69 4.64
N PRO A 11 -13.05 19.78 4.80
CA PRO A 11 -13.88 18.61 4.97
C PRO A 11 -13.83 17.76 3.70
N LEU A 12 -13.80 16.44 3.87
CA LEU A 12 -13.89 15.50 2.76
C LEU A 12 -15.30 14.93 2.71
N PRO A 13 -15.91 14.81 1.52
CA PRO A 13 -17.21 14.17 1.37
C PRO A 13 -17.10 12.69 1.80
N VAL A 14 -17.93 12.27 2.75
CA VAL A 14 -17.85 10.92 3.37
C VAL A 14 -18.88 9.93 2.82
N GLN A 15 -19.76 10.39 1.93
CA GLN A 15 -20.92 9.61 1.46
C GLN A 15 -20.57 8.70 0.28
N ASP A 16 -19.70 9.17 -0.62
CA ASP A 16 -19.22 8.42 -1.78
C ASP A 16 -17.69 8.26 -1.72
N PRO A 17 -17.16 7.02 -1.75
CA PRO A 17 -15.73 6.76 -1.85
C PRO A 17 -15.02 7.49 -2.99
N MET A 18 -15.68 7.65 -4.15
CA MET A 18 -15.08 8.34 -5.30
C MET A 18 -14.96 9.85 -5.06
N GLU A 19 -15.98 10.46 -4.45
CA GLU A 19 -15.91 11.86 -4.04
C GLU A 19 -14.85 12.08 -2.95
N TYR A 20 -14.70 11.15 -2.01
CA TYR A 20 -13.66 11.22 -0.98
C TYR A 20 -12.26 11.20 -1.61
N ILE A 21 -12.02 10.29 -2.57
CA ILE A 21 -10.74 10.20 -3.28
C ILE A 21 -10.46 11.47 -4.07
N LYS A 22 -11.47 12.02 -4.76
CA LYS A 22 -11.33 13.31 -5.45
C LYS A 22 -10.96 14.43 -4.47
N GLY A 23 -11.61 14.47 -3.30
CA GLY A 23 -11.28 15.44 -2.25
C GLY A 23 -9.85 15.27 -1.72
N MET A 24 -9.36 14.03 -1.60
CA MET A 24 -7.96 13.73 -1.27
C MET A 24 -7.00 14.19 -2.37
N ASP A 25 -7.32 13.98 -3.64
CA ASP A 25 -6.51 14.47 -4.77
C ASP A 25 -6.38 15.99 -4.78
N GLU A 26 -7.47 16.69 -4.51
CA GLU A 26 -7.46 18.15 -4.36
C GLU A 26 -6.61 18.59 -3.16
N LYS A 27 -6.63 17.84 -2.05
CA LYS A 27 -5.75 18.11 -0.90
C LYS A 27 -4.29 17.92 -1.26
N VAL A 28 -3.93 16.84 -1.96
CA VAL A 28 -2.56 16.59 -2.44
C VAL A 28 -2.10 17.70 -3.38
N ALA A 29 -2.95 18.11 -4.33
CA ALA A 29 -2.65 19.20 -5.25
C ALA A 29 -2.38 20.53 -4.52
N ALA A 30 -3.22 20.88 -3.54
CA ALA A 30 -3.01 22.06 -2.69
C ALA A 30 -1.73 21.94 -1.85
N TRP A 31 -1.39 20.74 -1.39
CA TRP A 31 -0.17 20.51 -0.61
C TRP A 31 1.10 20.69 -1.44
N ASN A 32 1.07 20.32 -2.72
CA ASN A 32 2.18 20.58 -3.66
C ASN A 32 2.49 22.07 -3.84
N GLU A 33 1.49 22.96 -3.69
CA GLU A 33 1.72 24.40 -3.68
C GLU A 33 2.42 24.86 -2.41
N VAL A 34 2.04 24.29 -1.25
CA VAL A 34 2.69 24.56 0.03
C VAL A 34 4.15 24.11 0.02
N ILE A 35 4.45 22.92 -0.51
CA ILE A 35 5.83 22.42 -0.63
C ILE A 35 6.67 23.38 -1.48
N ARG A 36 6.17 23.76 -2.65
CA ARG A 36 6.87 24.73 -3.54
C ARG A 36 7.11 26.06 -2.85
N LYS A 37 6.14 26.56 -2.08
CA LYS A 37 6.27 27.82 -1.33
C LYS A 37 7.36 27.77 -0.25
N TYR A 38 7.54 26.63 0.40
CA TYR A 38 8.48 26.46 1.51
C TYR A 38 9.80 25.79 1.11
N GLN A 39 10.04 25.59 -0.17
CA GLN A 39 11.28 24.98 -0.68
C GLN A 39 12.52 25.77 -0.24
N GLY A 40 13.54 25.06 0.24
CA GLY A 40 14.77 25.65 0.76
C GLY A 40 14.62 26.30 2.14
N SER A 41 13.43 26.26 2.75
CA SER A 41 13.18 26.76 4.10
C SER A 41 13.19 25.62 5.15
N PRO A 42 13.36 25.95 6.44
CA PRO A 42 13.22 24.95 7.52
C PRO A 42 11.86 24.23 7.55
N TYR A 43 10.82 24.80 6.93
CA TYR A 43 9.48 24.21 6.88
C TYR A 43 9.29 23.21 5.74
N GLU A 44 10.25 23.08 4.81
CA GLU A 44 10.16 22.11 3.72
C GLU A 44 10.01 20.68 4.25
N TYR A 45 10.80 20.33 5.26
CA TYR A 45 10.75 19.01 5.89
C TYR A 45 9.34 18.70 6.44
N LEU A 46 8.75 19.65 7.17
CA LEU A 46 7.40 19.50 7.70
C LEU A 46 6.36 19.35 6.59
N ALA A 47 6.49 20.12 5.50
CA ALA A 47 5.59 20.02 4.35
C ALA A 47 5.66 18.64 3.70
N ARG A 48 6.85 18.07 3.52
CA ARG A 48 7.04 16.72 2.95
C ARG A 48 6.48 15.62 3.86
N VAL A 49 6.67 15.71 5.17
CA VAL A 49 6.13 14.73 6.13
C VAL A 49 4.60 14.70 6.10
N GLU A 50 3.96 15.86 6.03
CA GLU A 50 2.50 15.92 5.95
C GLU A 50 1.96 15.46 4.59
N GLU A 51 2.68 15.71 3.50
CA GLU A 51 2.35 15.16 2.18
C GLU A 51 2.32 13.64 2.21
N GLU A 52 3.37 13.04 2.75
CA GLU A 52 3.50 11.59 2.90
C GLU A 52 2.36 11.00 3.73
N ARG A 53 1.94 11.68 4.80
CA ARG A 53 0.78 11.27 5.61
C ARG A 53 -0.51 11.29 4.82
N ILE A 54 -0.73 12.32 4.00
CA ILE A 54 -1.92 12.43 3.15
C ILE A 54 -1.91 11.32 2.10
N ASP A 55 -0.78 11.09 1.42
CA ASP A 55 -0.63 10.03 0.43
C ASP A 55 -0.87 8.65 1.05
N ARG A 56 -0.28 8.35 2.21
CA ARG A 56 -0.52 7.09 2.93
C ARG A 56 -1.98 6.91 3.32
N SER A 57 -2.63 7.99 3.77
CA SER A 57 -4.05 7.98 4.16
C SER A 57 -4.95 7.72 2.95
N LYS A 58 -4.62 8.27 1.78
CA LYS A 58 -5.33 7.99 0.53
C LYS A 58 -5.25 6.51 0.18
N VAL A 59 -4.06 5.90 0.22
CA VAL A 59 -3.91 4.46 -0.06
C VAL A 59 -4.70 3.60 0.93
N ALA A 60 -4.62 3.91 2.23
CA ALA A 60 -5.39 3.21 3.26
C ALA A 60 -6.91 3.30 3.01
N PHE A 61 -7.40 4.47 2.62
CA PHE A 61 -8.82 4.66 2.32
C PHE A 61 -9.27 3.80 1.13
N VAL A 62 -8.49 3.80 0.04
CA VAL A 62 -8.78 2.99 -1.15
C VAL A 62 -8.78 1.50 -0.78
N GLU A 63 -7.82 1.06 0.03
CA GLU A 63 -7.71 -0.34 0.48
C GLU A 63 -8.92 -0.79 1.30
N LEU A 64 -9.38 0.04 2.24
CA LEU A 64 -10.56 -0.24 3.07
C LEU A 64 -11.86 -0.23 2.26
N ASN A 65 -11.92 0.51 1.16
CA ASN A 65 -13.12 0.65 0.34
C ASN A 65 -13.08 -0.14 -0.97
N ARG A 66 -12.00 -0.90 -1.24
CA ARG A 66 -11.74 -1.52 -2.54
C ARG A 66 -12.89 -2.38 -3.07
N TYR A 67 -13.63 -3.06 -2.20
CA TYR A 67 -14.77 -3.90 -2.61
C TYR A 67 -15.98 -3.12 -3.10
N ARG A 68 -16.05 -1.82 -2.79
CA ARG A 68 -17.11 -0.91 -3.24
C ARG A 68 -16.73 -0.16 -4.51
N MET A 69 -15.52 -0.39 -5.02
CA MET A 69 -14.93 0.34 -6.12
C MET A 69 -14.75 -0.60 -7.31
N LYS A 70 -15.03 -0.10 -8.51
CA LYS A 70 -14.63 -0.80 -9.73
C LYS A 70 -13.11 -0.88 -9.79
N ASP A 71 -12.57 -2.06 -10.08
CA ASP A 71 -11.13 -2.32 -10.15
C ASP A 71 -10.38 -1.94 -8.85
N GLY A 72 -11.04 -2.07 -7.70
CA GLY A 72 -10.51 -1.64 -6.40
C GLY A 72 -9.15 -2.25 -6.05
N ASN A 73 -8.92 -3.53 -6.36
CA ASN A 73 -7.63 -4.18 -6.14
C ASN A 73 -6.51 -3.51 -6.95
N GLN A 74 -6.76 -3.19 -8.22
CA GLN A 74 -5.83 -2.50 -9.10
C GLN A 74 -5.54 -1.07 -8.60
N LEU A 75 -6.57 -0.37 -8.08
CA LEU A 75 -6.39 0.96 -7.50
C LEU A 75 -5.52 0.95 -6.24
N VAL A 76 -5.66 -0.07 -5.39
CA VAL A 76 -4.78 -0.22 -4.21
C VAL A 76 -3.34 -0.50 -4.64
N ILE A 77 -3.13 -1.42 -5.60
CA ILE A 77 -1.79 -1.73 -6.14
C ILE A 77 -1.15 -0.48 -6.72
N LEU A 78 -1.89 0.29 -7.53
CA LEU A 78 -1.42 1.54 -8.10
C LEU A 78 -1.08 2.55 -6.99
N GLY A 79 -1.93 2.68 -5.98
CA GLY A 79 -1.73 3.57 -4.85
C GLY A 79 -0.45 3.26 -4.07
N TYR A 80 -0.24 1.99 -3.70
CA TYR A 80 1.01 1.58 -3.04
C TYR A 80 2.23 1.78 -3.94
N SER A 81 2.15 1.43 -5.23
CA SER A 81 3.24 1.65 -6.19
C SER A 81 3.63 3.13 -6.26
N GLN A 82 2.65 4.03 -6.34
CA GLN A 82 2.90 5.47 -6.34
C GLN A 82 3.51 5.95 -5.01
N LEU A 83 3.01 5.44 -3.87
CA LEU A 83 3.49 5.78 -2.55
C LEU A 83 4.97 5.43 -2.37
N VAL A 84 5.37 4.21 -2.70
CA VAL A 84 6.77 3.75 -2.54
C VAL A 84 7.71 4.43 -3.54
N THR A 85 7.25 4.72 -4.76
CA THR A 85 8.06 5.45 -5.75
C THR A 85 8.27 6.90 -5.33
N LYS A 86 7.20 7.60 -4.93
CA LYS A 86 7.24 9.02 -4.55
C LYS A 86 8.05 9.25 -3.28
N HIS A 87 7.91 8.37 -2.29
CA HIS A 87 8.56 8.48 -0.98
C HIS A 87 9.72 7.50 -0.80
N SER A 88 10.46 7.23 -1.87
CA SER A 88 11.62 6.30 -1.88
C SER A 88 12.78 6.72 -0.97
N GLN A 89 12.81 7.97 -0.52
CA GLN A 89 13.80 8.48 0.44
C GLN A 89 13.22 8.65 1.85
N SER A 90 11.96 8.25 2.07
CA SER A 90 11.34 8.35 3.39
C SER A 90 11.92 7.31 4.35
N LYS A 91 12.03 7.71 5.62
CA LYS A 91 12.29 6.78 6.73
C LYS A 91 11.22 5.69 6.88
N ASN A 92 10.02 5.90 6.34
CA ASN A 92 8.91 4.95 6.41
C ASN A 92 8.85 4.01 5.18
N LEU A 93 9.77 4.11 4.22
CA LEU A 93 9.75 3.33 2.99
C LEU A 93 9.55 1.83 3.27
N TYR A 94 10.32 1.27 4.20
CA TYR A 94 10.26 -0.17 4.51
C TYR A 94 8.94 -0.59 5.11
N ARG A 95 8.30 0.28 5.91
CA ARG A 95 6.92 0.05 6.37
C ARG A 95 5.96 0.00 5.19
N TYR A 96 6.11 0.90 4.20
CA TYR A 96 5.25 0.91 3.02
C TYR A 96 5.47 -0.29 2.10
N LEU A 97 6.70 -0.78 1.97
CA LEU A 97 7.00 -2.02 1.25
C LEU A 97 6.38 -3.23 1.95
N LEU A 98 6.41 -3.29 3.29
CA LEU A 98 5.71 -4.33 4.05
C LEU A 98 4.20 -4.26 3.86
N ASP A 99 3.59 -3.09 4.04
CA ASP A 99 2.14 -2.90 3.85
C ASP A 99 1.71 -3.28 2.42
N PHE A 100 2.52 -2.96 1.42
CA PHE A 100 2.27 -3.34 0.04
C PHE A 100 2.40 -4.86 -0.19
N GLY A 101 3.40 -5.49 0.42
CA GLY A 101 3.55 -6.94 0.42
C GLY A 101 2.38 -7.64 1.10
N ASP A 102 1.89 -7.08 2.21
CA ASP A 102 0.72 -7.57 2.95
C ASP A 102 -0.54 -7.54 2.08
N PHE A 103 -0.72 -6.49 1.28
CA PHE A 103 -1.83 -6.42 0.35
C PHE A 103 -1.76 -7.54 -0.72
N TYR A 104 -0.59 -7.81 -1.30
CA TYR A 104 -0.44 -8.94 -2.22
C TYR A 104 -0.66 -10.30 -1.53
N ALA A 105 -0.18 -10.47 -0.30
CA ALA A 105 -0.40 -11.69 0.46
C ALA A 105 -1.89 -11.88 0.81
N LEU A 106 -2.61 -10.78 1.05
CA LEU A 106 -4.06 -10.78 1.23
C LEU A 106 -4.77 -11.22 -0.06
N LEU A 107 -4.39 -10.69 -1.23
CA LEU A 107 -4.94 -11.13 -2.52
C LEU A 107 -4.74 -12.62 -2.76
N ALA A 108 -3.56 -13.17 -2.44
CA ALA A 108 -3.29 -14.60 -2.54
C ALA A 108 -4.22 -15.43 -1.63
N LYS A 109 -4.46 -14.98 -0.39
CA LYS A 109 -5.38 -15.64 0.55
C LYS A 109 -6.82 -15.56 0.07
N GLU A 110 -7.27 -14.40 -0.38
CA GLU A 110 -8.63 -14.21 -0.90
C GLU A 110 -8.89 -15.09 -2.12
N TYR A 111 -7.92 -15.17 -3.03
CA TYR A 111 -8.00 -16.06 -4.19
C TYR A 111 -8.20 -17.52 -3.76
N ALA A 112 -7.41 -18.01 -2.80
CA ALA A 112 -7.52 -19.38 -2.30
C ALA A 112 -8.75 -19.66 -1.42
N ILE A 113 -9.43 -18.62 -0.93
CA ILE A 113 -10.72 -18.76 -0.25
C ILE A 113 -11.86 -18.82 -1.27
N GLN A 114 -11.75 -18.05 -2.35
CA GLN A 114 -12.78 -17.97 -3.40
C GLN A 114 -12.72 -19.14 -4.37
N ASN A 115 -11.55 -19.75 -4.53
CA ASN A 115 -11.31 -20.89 -5.41
C ASN A 115 -10.79 -22.03 -4.56
N ASP A 116 -11.55 -23.13 -4.48
CA ASP A 116 -11.16 -24.31 -3.72
C ASP A 116 -9.84 -24.87 -4.26
N PRO A 117 -8.74 -24.90 -3.47
CA PRO A 117 -7.45 -25.39 -3.93
C PRO A 117 -7.44 -26.87 -4.33
N GLU A 118 -8.42 -27.67 -3.91
CA GLU A 118 -8.60 -29.07 -4.36
C GLU A 118 -9.53 -29.19 -5.58
N GLY A 119 -10.13 -28.07 -5.99
CA GLY A 119 -11.10 -27.98 -7.07
C GLY A 119 -10.48 -27.65 -8.44
N LEU A 120 -11.14 -28.09 -9.51
CA LEU A 120 -10.70 -27.88 -10.89
C LEU A 120 -10.64 -26.40 -11.33
N SER A 121 -11.26 -25.49 -10.58
CA SER A 121 -11.28 -24.05 -10.87
C SER A 121 -10.06 -23.30 -10.30
N PHE A 122 -9.21 -23.97 -9.54
CA PHE A 122 -8.02 -23.34 -8.96
C PHE A 122 -6.90 -23.22 -9.99
N ASP A 123 -6.59 -21.98 -10.36
CA ASP A 123 -5.45 -21.62 -11.17
C ASP A 123 -4.25 -21.30 -10.27
N GLN A 124 -3.31 -22.26 -10.23
CA GLN A 124 -2.06 -22.11 -9.47
C GLN A 124 -1.25 -20.89 -9.90
N GLU A 125 -1.28 -20.53 -11.18
CA GLU A 125 -0.48 -19.42 -11.70
C GLU A 125 -0.98 -18.08 -11.16
N VAL A 126 -2.29 -17.91 -11.04
CA VAL A 126 -2.90 -16.70 -10.45
C VAL A 126 -2.52 -16.55 -8.98
N PHE A 127 -2.65 -17.63 -8.20
CA PHE A 127 -2.20 -17.64 -6.80
C PHE A 127 -0.71 -17.30 -6.68
N ASP A 128 0.13 -17.96 -7.50
CA ASP A 128 1.58 -17.78 -7.50
C ASP A 128 1.98 -16.35 -7.86
N GLN A 129 1.27 -15.68 -8.75
CA GLN A 129 1.55 -14.29 -9.11
C GLN A 129 1.41 -13.36 -7.91
N PHE A 130 0.34 -13.50 -7.12
CA PHE A 130 0.16 -12.71 -5.90
C PHE A 130 1.22 -13.06 -4.84
N ALA A 131 1.46 -14.36 -4.60
CA ALA A 131 2.45 -14.80 -3.62
C ALA A 131 3.88 -14.34 -3.98
N LYS A 132 4.28 -14.45 -5.26
CA LYS A 132 5.60 -13.98 -5.73
C LYS A 132 5.74 -12.47 -5.59
N SER A 133 4.68 -11.70 -5.85
CA SER A 133 4.70 -10.23 -5.70
C SER A 133 4.92 -9.83 -4.24
N ALA A 134 4.23 -10.46 -3.30
CA ALA A 134 4.44 -10.26 -1.87
C ALA A 134 5.85 -10.67 -1.42
N LEU A 135 6.31 -11.87 -1.81
CA LEU A 135 7.66 -12.36 -1.49
C LEU A 135 8.76 -11.42 -1.98
N ARG A 136 8.60 -10.85 -3.18
CA ARG A 136 9.56 -9.89 -3.73
C ARG A 136 9.70 -8.66 -2.82
N LEU A 137 8.59 -8.08 -2.39
CA LEU A 137 8.58 -6.89 -1.53
C LEU A 137 9.15 -7.19 -0.14
N TYR A 138 8.77 -8.32 0.48
CA TYR A 138 9.36 -8.71 1.76
C TYR A 138 10.86 -8.99 1.65
N THR A 139 11.31 -9.59 0.54
CA THR A 139 12.74 -9.87 0.33
C THR A 139 13.55 -8.59 0.23
N GLU A 140 13.02 -7.56 -0.42
CA GLU A 140 13.63 -6.23 -0.49
C GLU A 140 13.86 -5.65 0.92
N VAL A 141 12.86 -5.73 1.80
CA VAL A 141 12.97 -5.28 3.20
C VAL A 141 13.93 -6.18 4.00
N ALA A 142 13.87 -7.49 3.83
CA ALA A 142 14.67 -8.45 4.59
C ALA A 142 16.18 -8.38 4.29
N GLN A 143 16.57 -7.79 3.16
CA GLN A 143 17.98 -7.60 2.76
C GLN A 143 18.62 -6.36 3.38
N VAL A 144 17.85 -5.47 4.00
CA VAL A 144 18.36 -4.23 4.56
C VAL A 144 18.79 -4.44 6.01
N ASP A 145 20.00 -4.01 6.33
CA ASP A 145 20.56 -4.10 7.68
C ASP A 145 20.16 -2.92 8.57
N GLY A 146 19.98 -3.18 9.87
CA GLY A 146 19.76 -2.14 10.88
C GLY A 146 18.34 -1.57 10.97
N ILE A 147 17.36 -2.14 10.24
CA ILE A 147 15.95 -1.74 10.32
C ILE A 147 15.12 -2.75 11.11
N LEU A 148 14.10 -2.27 11.83
CA LEU A 148 13.22 -3.11 12.64
C LEU A 148 12.33 -4.01 11.76
N GLU A 149 11.91 -3.49 10.61
CA GLU A 149 11.06 -4.17 9.62
C GLU A 149 11.68 -5.46 9.07
N LYS A 150 13.00 -5.65 9.18
CA LYS A 150 13.71 -6.85 8.72
C LYS A 150 13.16 -8.13 9.36
N ILE A 151 12.96 -8.12 10.68
CA ILE A 151 12.49 -9.30 11.42
C ILE A 151 11.05 -9.63 11.01
N GLU A 152 10.22 -8.60 10.89
CA GLU A 152 8.85 -8.73 10.40
C GLU A 152 8.82 -9.30 8.97
N ALA A 153 9.66 -8.79 8.07
CA ALA A 153 9.79 -9.29 6.71
C ALA A 153 10.19 -10.77 6.64
N GLN A 154 11.16 -11.19 7.45
CA GLN A 154 11.61 -12.59 7.51
C GLN A 154 10.47 -13.53 7.93
N GLY A 155 9.73 -13.18 8.99
CA GLY A 155 8.57 -13.96 9.41
C GLY A 155 7.47 -14.04 8.34
N LYS A 156 7.21 -12.93 7.63
CA LYS A 156 6.24 -12.91 6.52
C LYS A 156 6.70 -13.77 5.33
N ILE A 157 8.00 -13.79 5.00
CA ILE A 157 8.56 -14.67 3.97
C ILE A 157 8.33 -16.13 4.32
N GLU A 158 8.65 -16.54 5.55
CA GLU A 158 8.47 -17.92 6.01
C GLU A 158 6.99 -18.33 5.98
N GLY A 159 6.11 -17.48 6.52
CA GLY A 159 4.67 -17.73 6.51
C GLY A 159 4.11 -17.88 5.10
N LEU A 160 4.53 -17.01 4.17
CA LEU A 160 4.05 -17.06 2.79
C LEU A 160 4.60 -18.26 2.02
N ARG A 161 5.86 -18.66 2.25
CA ARG A 161 6.42 -19.91 1.69
C ARG A 161 5.64 -21.13 2.17
N GLY A 162 5.30 -21.18 3.46
CA GLY A 162 4.45 -22.24 4.03
C GLY A 162 3.08 -22.29 3.38
N LEU A 163 2.45 -21.13 3.16
CA LEU A 163 1.17 -21.03 2.45
C LEU A 163 1.28 -21.53 1.00
N THR A 164 2.31 -21.12 0.25
CA THR A 164 2.52 -21.56 -1.14
C THR A 164 2.70 -23.07 -1.23
N GLU A 165 3.48 -23.66 -0.33
CA GLU A 165 3.68 -25.11 -0.31
C GLU A 165 2.39 -25.86 0.06
N LYS A 166 1.58 -25.32 0.98
CA LYS A 166 0.25 -25.86 1.28
C LYS A 166 -0.63 -25.86 0.03
N MET A 167 -0.75 -24.74 -0.68
CA MET A 167 -1.59 -24.64 -1.88
C MET A 167 -1.16 -25.61 -2.97
N ARG A 168 0.16 -25.74 -3.21
CA ARG A 168 0.71 -26.70 -4.17
C ARG A 168 0.35 -28.15 -3.83
N ARG A 169 0.21 -28.49 -2.55
CA ARG A 169 -0.15 -29.87 -2.13
C ARG A 169 -1.63 -30.16 -2.30
N LEU A 170 -2.49 -29.16 -2.09
CA LEU A 170 -3.94 -29.29 -2.23
C LEU A 170 -4.35 -29.38 -3.72
N ASN A 171 -3.64 -28.67 -4.59
CA ASN A 171 -3.89 -28.66 -6.04
C ASN A 171 -3.24 -29.84 -6.79
N ARG A 172 -3.04 -30.99 -6.13
CA ARG A 172 -2.49 -32.22 -6.73
C ARG A 172 -3.56 -33.27 -6.87
#